data_AF-A0A098Q0U6-F1
#
_entry.id   AF-A0A098Q0U6-F1
#
_cell.length_a   1.000
_cell.length_b   1.000
_cell.length_c   1.000
_cell.angle_alpha   90.00
_cell.angle_beta   90.00
_cell.angle_gamma   90.00
#
_symmetry.space_group_name_H-M   'P 1'
#
loop_
_entity.id
_entity.type
_entity.pdbx_description
1 polymer ?
#
loop_
_entity_poly.entity_id
_entity_poly.type
_entity_poly.pdbx_seq_one_letter_code
_entity_poly.pdbx_strand_id
1 'polypeptide(L)' 'MDEYQHTVLTRGRYRVVAMTRDEVYAPDAVVACAVVTDAGTRLTPDLSLDQAKVWIDSLVESESGGSKSELVDHKPVVRR' A
#
# COMPACT_ATOMS: atom_id res chain seq x y z
N MET A 1 5.62 20.73 -14.92
CA MET A 1 4.23 20.42 -14.51
C MET A 1 4.38 19.76 -13.17
N ASP A 2 3.91 20.45 -12.13
CA ASP A 2 4.01 19.97 -10.76
C ASP A 2 2.83 19.02 -10.51
N GLU A 3 3.14 17.81 -10.06
CA GLU A 3 2.14 16.82 -9.67
C GLU A 3 1.96 16.91 -8.15
N TYR A 4 0.73 17.14 -7.73
CA TYR A 4 0.38 17.25 -6.32
C TYR A 4 -0.13 15.91 -5.81
N GLN A 5 0.31 15.53 -4.61
CA GLN A 5 -0.09 14.28 -3.97
C GLN A 5 -1.02 14.56 -2.80
N HIS A 6 -2.19 13.94 -2.82
CA HIS A 6 -3.21 14.06 -1.78
C HIS A 6 -3.50 12.70 -1.17
N THR A 7 -3.34 12.58 0.14
CA THR A 7 -3.70 11.32 0.83
C THR A 7 -5.22 11.21 0.87
N VAL A 8 -5.77 10.17 0.21
CA VAL A 8 -7.22 9.94 0.11
C VAL A 8 -7.72 8.81 1.01
N LEU A 9 -6.83 7.89 1.41
CA LEU A 9 -7.15 6.79 2.30
C LEU A 9 -5.91 6.42 3.13
N THR A 10 -6.11 6.07 4.39
CA THR A 10 -5.05 5.51 5.25
C THR A 10 -5.57 4.23 5.90
N ARG A 11 -4.77 3.17 5.88
CA ARG A 11 -5.13 1.89 6.48
C ARG A 11 -3.88 1.18 7.02
N GLY A 12 -3.84 1.00 8.35
CA GLY A 12 -2.67 0.44 9.01
C GLY A 12 -1.42 1.28 8.73
N ARG A 13 -0.36 0.64 8.24
CA ARG A 13 0.92 1.27 7.87
C ARG A 13 0.99 1.71 6.40
N TYR A 14 -0.13 1.71 5.70
CA TYR A 14 -0.23 2.01 4.28
C TYR A 14 -1.21 3.16 4.04
N ARG A 15 -0.98 3.88 2.95
CA ARG A 15 -1.79 5.03 2.54
C ARG A 15 -2.02 5.00 1.03
N VAL A 16 -3.16 5.45 0.58
CA VAL A 16 -3.43 5.71 -0.84
C VAL A 16 -3.30 7.21 -1.08
N VAL A 17 -2.45 7.58 -2.04
CA VAL A 17 -2.29 8.95 -2.51
C VAL A 17 -2.88 9.09 -3.90
N ALA A 18 -3.73 10.10 -4.08
CA ALA A 18 -4.18 10.56 -5.37
C ALA A 18 -3.21 11.62 -5.90
N MET A 19 -2.87 11.52 -7.18
CA MET A 19 -2.08 12.50 -7.90
C MET A 19 -3.01 13.39 -8.72
N THR A 20 -2.85 14.70 -8.57
CA THR A 20 -3.60 15.74 -9.29
C THR A 20 -2.62 16.69 -9.99
N ARG A 21 -3.09 17.37 -11.04
CA ARG A 21 -2.33 18.46 -11.69
C ARG A 21 -2.50 19.79 -10.97
N ASP A 22 -3.51 19.88 -10.12
CA ASP A 22 -3.87 21.05 -9.34
C ASP A 22 -3.46 20.85 -7.88
N GLU A 23 -3.08 21.95 -7.22
CA GLU A 23 -2.75 21.97 -5.80
C GLU A 23 -3.96 21.67 -4.91
N VAL A 24 -5.17 21.93 -5.42
CA VAL A 24 -6.42 21.70 -4.71
C VAL A 24 -6.94 20.32 -5.10
N TYR A 25 -7.13 19.46 -4.10
CA TYR A 25 -7.72 18.15 -4.34
C TYR A 25 -9.14 18.27 -4.90
N ALA A 26 -9.34 17.75 -6.10
CA ALA A 26 -10.66 17.54 -6.69
C ALA A 26 -10.74 16.09 -7.20
N PRO A 27 -11.83 15.36 -6.89
CA PRO A 27 -11.97 13.96 -7.30
C PRO A 27 -11.99 13.78 -8.83
N ASP A 28 -12.51 14.76 -9.57
CA ASP A 28 -12.51 14.80 -11.04
C ASP A 28 -11.12 15.12 -11.63
N ALA A 29 -10.23 15.74 -10.84
CA ALA A 29 -8.88 16.11 -11.27
C ALA A 29 -7.83 15.02 -10.95
N VAL A 30 -8.26 13.89 -10.36
CA VAL A 30 -7.37 12.77 -10.04
C VAL A 30 -6.94 12.10 -11.34
N VAL A 31 -5.66 12.21 -11.66
CA VAL A 31 -5.08 11.59 -12.86
C VAL A 31 -4.54 10.19 -12.58
N ALA A 32 -4.16 9.90 -11.34
CA ALA A 32 -3.68 8.59 -10.92
C ALA A 32 -3.78 8.42 -9.40
N CYS A 33 -3.75 7.19 -8.91
CA CYS A 33 -3.57 6.84 -7.51
C CYS A 33 -2.34 5.95 -7.33
N ALA A 34 -1.75 5.94 -6.14
CA ALA A 34 -0.70 5.00 -5.76
C ALA A 34 -0.82 4.64 -4.29
N VAL A 35 -0.39 3.42 -3.95
CA VAL A 35 -0.27 3.00 -2.56
C VAL A 35 1.16 3.26 -2.10
N VAL A 36 1.27 3.95 -0.97
CA VAL A 36 2.52 4.29 -0.30
C VAL A 36 2.54 3.69 1.10
N THR A 37 3.74 3.47 1.63
CA THR A 37 3.91 3.19 3.06
C THR A 37 3.71 4.46 3.89
N ASP A 38 3.63 4.30 5.21
CA ASP A 38 3.66 5.41 6.16
C ASP A 38 4.91 6.32 6.00
N ALA A 39 6.03 5.75 5.57
CA ALA A 39 7.24 6.53 5.27
C ALA A 39 7.15 7.30 3.92
N GLY A 40 6.05 7.20 3.18
CA GLY A 40 5.88 7.79 1.86
C GLY A 40 6.54 6.99 0.74
N THR A 41 6.99 5.76 1.00
CA THR A 41 7.58 4.91 -0.03
C THR A 41 6.50 4.37 -0.94
N ARG A 42 6.58 4.69 -2.23
CA ARG A 42 5.64 4.19 -3.25
C ARG A 42 5.85 2.70 -3.50
N LEU A 43 4.76 1.93 -3.34
CA LEU A 43 4.77 0.48 -3.52
C LEU A 43 4.20 0.05 -4.87
N THR A 44 3.34 0.88 -5.48
CA THR A 44 2.63 0.56 -6.72
C THR A 44 2.90 1.57 -7.83
N PRO A 45 2.75 1.16 -9.11
CA PRO A 45 2.63 2.10 -10.22
C PRO A 45 1.37 2.98 -10.09
N ASP A 46 1.13 3.83 -11.09
CA ASP A 46 -0.15 4.50 -11.26
C ASP A 46 -1.29 3.46 -11.38
N LEU A 47 -2.28 3.62 -10.51
CA LEU A 47 -3.46 2.78 -10.41
C LEU A 47 -4.70 3.66 -10.39
N SER A 48 -5.84 3.09 -10.73
CA SER A 48 -7.12 3.73 -10.46
C SER A 48 -7.41 3.73 -8.95
N LEU A 49 -8.27 4.65 -8.48
CA LEU A 49 -8.66 4.71 -7.07
C LEU A 49 -9.23 3.37 -6.56
N ASP A 50 -10.04 2.71 -7.37
CA ASP A 50 -10.62 1.40 -7.06
C ASP A 50 -9.54 0.31 -6.91
N GLN A 51 -8.61 0.24 -7.86
CA GLN A 51 -7.48 -0.69 -7.81
C GLN A 51 -6.59 -0.45 -6.58
N ALA A 52 -6.32 0.82 -6.26
CA ALA A 52 -5.53 1.18 -5.09
C ALA A 52 -6.23 0.78 -3.77
N LYS A 53 -7.56 0.86 -3.71
CA LYS A 53 -8.36 0.38 -2.57
C LYS A 53 -8.29 -1.13 -2.40
N VAL A 54 -8.40 -1.89 -3.48
CA VAL A 54 -8.25 -3.36 -3.44
C VAL A 54 -6.84 -3.74 -3.00
N TRP A 55 -5.83 -3.02 -3.51
CA TRP A 55 -4.43 -3.32 -3.21
C TRP A 55 -4.06 -3.06 -1.75
N ILE A 56 -4.47 -1.93 -1.18
CA ILE A 56 -4.23 -1.62 0.24
C ILE A 56 -5.01 -2.57 1.18
N ASP A 57 -6.20 -3.00 0.77
CA ASP A 57 -6.97 -4.01 1.51
C ASP A 57 -6.22 -5.35 1.55
N SER A 58 -5.75 -5.82 0.39
CA SER A 58 -4.93 -7.04 0.27
C SER A 58 -3.64 -6.98 1.09
N LEU A 59 -2.95 -5.82 1.14
CA LEU A 59 -1.77 -5.62 1.99
C LEU A 59 -2.09 -5.73 3.48
N VAL A 60 -3.16 -5.08 3.92
CA VAL A 60 -3.55 -5.08 5.33
C VAL A 60 -4.02 -6.47 5.74
N GLU A 61 -4.75 -7.17 4.89
CA GLU A 61 -5.17 -8.56 5.12
C GLU A 61 -3.98 -9.52 5.19
N SER A 62 -3.00 -9.39 4.28
CA SER A 62 -1.78 -10.22 4.30
C SER A 62 -0.88 -9.95 5.51
N GLU A 63 -0.79 -8.69 5.98
CA GLU A 63 -0.10 -8.35 7.23
C GLU A 63 -0.86 -8.87 8.46
N SER A 64 -2.19 -8.75 8.46
CA SER A 64 -3.06 -9.20 9.58
C SER A 64 -3.12 -10.72 9.69
N GLY A 65 -3.04 -11.44 8.57
CA GLY A 65 -2.95 -12.91 8.53
C GLY A 65 -1.55 -13.45 8.81
N GLY A 66 -0.52 -12.59 8.85
CA GLY A 66 0.89 -12.97 9.00
C GLY A 66 1.33 -13.29 10.44
N SER A 67 0.47 -13.10 11.44
CA SER A 67 0.77 -13.48 12.83
C SER A 67 0.51 -14.97 13.11
N LYS A 68 0.94 -15.86 12.20
CA LYS A 68 1.07 -17.30 12.45
C LYS A 68 1.95 -18.01 11.41
N SER A 69 3.20 -17.57 11.28
CA SER A 69 4.26 -18.40 10.68
C SER A 69 5.53 -18.32 11.53
N GLU A 70 5.37 -18.42 12.84
CA GLU A 70 6.42 -18.93 13.70
C GLU A 70 6.21 -20.44 13.83
N LEU A 71 7.31 -21.18 13.81
CA LEU A 71 7.44 -22.64 13.99
C LEU A 71 7.42 -23.51 12.73
N VAL A 72 8.55 -23.50 12.02
CA VAL A 72 9.31 -24.74 11.80
C VAL A 72 10.78 -24.41 11.57
N ASP A 73 11.50 -24.26 12.68
CA ASP A 73 12.95 -24.46 12.74
C ASP A 73 13.24 -25.91 12.34
N HIS A 74 13.46 -26.15 11.05
CA HIS A 74 13.91 -27.45 10.54
C HIS A 74 15.41 -27.58 10.78
N LYS A 75 15.79 -27.86 12.02
CA LYS A 75 17.14 -28.32 12.35
C LYS A 75 17.21 -29.83 12.09
N PRO A 76 17.98 -30.33 11.11
CA PRO A 76 18.18 -31.77 10.98
C PRO A 76 19.19 -32.20 12.05
N VAL A 77 18.68 -32.76 13.15
CA VAL A 77 19.52 -33.54 14.06
C VAL A 77 19.78 -34.90 13.41
N VAL A 78 20.88 -35.00 12.67
CA VAL A 78 21.47 -36.32 12.36
C VAL A 78 22.01 -36.87 13.68
N ARG A 79 21.33 -37.89 14.19
CA ARG A 79 21.82 -38.73 15.30
C ARG A 79 22.65 -39.86 14.69
N ARG A 80 23.88 -39.94 15.19
CA ARG A 80 24.86 -41.06 15.22
C ARG A 80 24.56 -42.30 14.41
#